data_AF-A0A437AMQ3-F1
#
_entry.id   AF-A0A437AMQ3-F1
#
_cell.length_a   1.000
_cell.length_b   1.000
_cell.length_c   1.000
_cell.angle_alpha   90.00
_cell.angle_beta   90.00
_cell.angle_gamma   90.00
#
_symmetry.space_group_name_H-M   'P 1'
#
loop_
_entity.id
_entity.type
_entity.pdbx_description
1 polymer ?
#
loop_
_entity_poly.entity_id
_entity_poly.type
_entity_poly.pdbx_seq_one_letter_code
_entity_poly.pdbx_strand_id
1 'polypeptide(L)'
;MDDCEEYKAGFCTKTEFFIEGKTEQCPYQHTTSTNFSTKPLNTYNEIISDIDKKIESNLQFLQYNSTLYNKMETTDKIKELINKCEKTNELKRLIKVLGLCINSLSDDSPSLSVCKICSCYYKFEEDCKHIFHNKYKNLREVRDKLMRENFNVK
;
A
#
# COMPACT_ATOMS: atom_id res chain seq x y z
N MET A 1 20.90 0.06 -30.16
CA MET A 1 20.15 -0.22 -28.92
C MET A 1 18.71 0.07 -29.23
N ASP A 2 17.81 -0.85 -28.89
CA ASP A 2 16.38 -0.64 -29.12
C ASP A 2 15.82 0.36 -28.10
N ASP A 3 14.85 1.17 -28.52
CA ASP A 3 14.14 2.09 -27.62
C ASP A 3 13.20 1.31 -26.68
N CYS A 4 13.01 1.83 -25.47
CA CYS A 4 12.09 1.24 -24.51
C CYS A 4 10.62 1.41 -24.93
N GLU A 5 9.94 0.29 -25.21
CA GLU A 5 8.51 0.28 -25.57
C GLU A 5 7.63 0.81 -24.43
N GLU A 6 7.97 0.51 -23.17
CA GLU A 6 7.24 1.02 -22.00
C GLU A 6 7.38 2.55 -21.85
N TYR A 7 8.57 3.08 -22.15
CA TYR A 7 8.79 4.52 -22.15
C TYR A 7 8.00 5.22 -23.26
N LYS A 8 7.93 4.61 -24.46
CA LYS A 8 7.09 5.09 -25.58
C LYS A 8 5.60 5.08 -25.27
N ALA A 9 5.16 4.14 -24.43
CA ALA A 9 3.79 4.07 -23.93
C ALA A 9 3.51 5.10 -22.82
N GLY A 10 4.54 5.80 -22.33
CA GLY A 10 4.44 6.86 -21.33
C GLY A 10 4.76 6.45 -19.90
N PHE A 11 5.18 5.20 -19.65
CA PHE A 11 5.51 4.72 -18.30
C PHE A 11 6.49 3.54 -18.34
N CYS A 12 7.77 3.75 -18.03
CA CYS A 12 8.72 2.64 -17.91
C CYS A 12 8.75 2.08 -16.49
N THR A 13 8.26 0.85 -16.31
CA THR A 13 8.17 0.19 -14.99
C THR A 13 9.55 0.01 -14.35
N LYS A 14 10.56 -0.37 -15.14
CA LYS A 14 11.96 -0.53 -14.67
C LYS A 14 12.60 0.77 -14.16
N THR A 15 12.11 1.93 -14.61
CA THR A 15 12.58 3.23 -14.12
C THR A 15 11.73 3.75 -12.98
N GLU A 16 10.40 3.63 -13.10
CA GLU A 16 9.45 4.17 -12.13
C GLU A 16 9.44 3.40 -10.81
N PHE A 17 9.77 2.09 -10.85
CA PHE A 17 9.90 1.22 -9.68
C PHE A 17 11.36 0.88 -9.34
N PHE A 18 12.33 1.64 -9.86
CA PHE A 18 13.73 1.40 -9.58
C PHE A 18 14.06 1.61 -8.10
N ILE A 19 14.77 0.65 -7.51
CA ILE A 19 15.38 0.73 -6.19
C ILE A 19 16.84 0.31 -6.33
N GLU A 20 17.75 1.24 -6.02
CA GLU A 20 19.19 1.02 -6.07
C GLU A 20 19.59 -0.22 -5.26
N GLY A 21 20.38 -1.09 -5.87
CA GLY A 21 20.84 -2.35 -5.26
C GLY A 21 19.78 -3.44 -5.08
N LYS A 22 18.52 -3.21 -5.47
CA LYS A 22 17.45 -4.24 -5.39
C LYS A 22 16.83 -4.62 -6.72
N THR A 23 16.71 -3.67 -7.64
CA THR A 23 16.08 -3.90 -8.95
C THR A 23 17.07 -3.62 -10.07
N GLU A 24 16.92 -4.32 -11.18
CA GLU A 24 17.66 -4.03 -12.41
C GLU A 24 17.19 -2.71 -13.03
N GLN A 25 18.13 -1.87 -13.45
CA GLN A 25 17.83 -0.67 -14.22
C GLN A 25 17.32 -1.02 -15.62
N CYS A 26 16.49 -0.16 -16.22
CA CYS A 26 16.08 -0.31 -17.61
C CYS A 26 17.32 -0.35 -18.54
N PRO A 27 17.50 -1.42 -19.36
CA PRO A 27 18.64 -1.52 -20.26
C PRO A 27 18.42 -0.81 -21.61
N TYR A 28 17.20 -0.35 -21.87
CA TYR A 28 16.80 0.25 -23.13
C TYR A 28 16.87 1.78 -23.09
N GLN A 29 17.04 2.42 -24.24
CA GLN A 29 17.11 3.88 -24.31
C GLN A 29 15.72 4.53 -24.18
N HIS A 30 15.67 5.64 -23.45
CA HIS A 30 14.47 6.44 -23.23
C HIS A 30 14.51 7.68 -24.12
N THR A 31 14.27 7.48 -25.41
CA THR A 31 14.26 8.55 -26.41
C THR A 31 12.87 9.14 -26.55
N THR A 32 12.78 10.44 -26.86
CA THR A 32 11.53 11.11 -27.17
C THR A 32 11.07 10.67 -28.56
N SER A 33 10.26 9.62 -28.61
CA SER A 33 9.75 9.04 -29.87
C SER A 33 8.36 9.57 -30.20
N THR A 34 8.08 9.80 -31.48
CA THR A 34 6.73 10.09 -32.00
C THR A 34 5.86 8.85 -32.14
N ASN A 35 6.44 7.64 -31.98
CA ASN A 35 5.72 6.38 -32.19
C ASN A 35 5.21 5.85 -30.87
N PHE A 36 3.90 6.01 -30.65
CA PHE A 36 3.20 5.44 -29.52
C PHE A 36 3.13 3.91 -29.60
N SER A 37 3.32 3.22 -28.48
CA SER A 37 3.35 1.75 -28.42
C SER A 37 2.28 1.20 -27.49
N THR A 38 1.51 0.24 -28.00
CA THR A 38 0.52 -0.51 -27.21
C THR A 38 1.04 -1.84 -26.66
N LYS A 39 2.25 -2.25 -27.06
CA LYS A 39 2.86 -3.52 -26.64
C LYS A 39 2.94 -3.71 -25.12
N PRO A 40 3.25 -2.68 -24.30
CA PRO A 40 3.36 -2.82 -22.85
C PRO A 40 2.04 -3.13 -22.13
N LEU A 41 0.91 -3.06 -22.83
CA LEU A 41 -0.41 -3.18 -22.22
C LEU A 41 -0.59 -4.48 -21.42
N ASN A 42 -0.09 -5.61 -21.94
CA ASN A 42 -0.16 -6.88 -21.23
C ASN A 42 0.66 -6.86 -19.93
N THR A 43 1.90 -6.35 -19.99
CA THR A 43 2.76 -6.19 -18.81
C THR A 43 2.12 -5.30 -17.76
N TYR A 44 1.50 -4.19 -18.16
CA TYR A 44 0.80 -3.31 -17.22
C TYR A 44 -0.41 -4.00 -16.58
N ASN A 45 -1.17 -4.77 -17.36
CA ASN A 45 -2.28 -5.55 -16.83
C ASN A 45 -1.83 -6.62 -15.82
N GLU A 46 -0.71 -7.29 -16.07
CA GLU A 46 -0.12 -8.26 -15.15
C GLU A 46 0.29 -7.61 -13.82
N ILE A 47 1.05 -6.51 -13.88
CA ILE A 47 1.50 -5.78 -12.68
C ILE A 47 0.29 -5.26 -11.87
N ILE A 48 -0.71 -4.68 -12.54
CA ILE A 48 -1.92 -4.18 -11.88
C ILE A 48 -2.69 -5.34 -11.23
N SER A 49 -2.86 -6.46 -11.94
CA SER A 49 -3.53 -7.66 -11.43
C SER A 49 -2.84 -8.22 -10.19
N ASP A 50 -1.51 -8.27 -10.18
CA ASP A 50 -0.74 -8.74 -9.03
C ASP A 50 -0.88 -7.82 -7.81
N ILE A 51 -0.99 -6.51 -8.02
CA ILE A 51 -1.24 -5.55 -6.94
C ILE A 51 -2.68 -5.63 -6.45
N ASP A 52 -3.66 -5.83 -7.33
CA ASP A 52 -5.06 -6.01 -6.94
C ASP A 52 -5.24 -7.26 -6.08
N LYS A 53 -4.58 -8.38 -6.42
CA LYS A 53 -4.53 -9.58 -5.56
C LYS A 53 -3.89 -9.30 -4.21
N LYS A 54 -2.81 -8.50 -4.15
CA LYS A 54 -2.18 -8.10 -2.88
C LYS A 54 -3.09 -7.22 -2.04
N ILE A 55 -3.82 -6.30 -2.66
CA ILE A 55 -4.83 -5.47 -1.97
C ILE A 55 -5.89 -6.37 -1.35
N GLU A 56 -6.44 -7.33 -2.11
CA GLU A 56 -7.45 -8.26 -1.62
C GLU A 56 -6.93 -9.09 -0.44
N SER A 57 -5.73 -9.68 -0.59
CA SER A 57 -5.10 -10.49 0.47
C SER A 57 -4.84 -9.67 1.74
N ASN A 58 -4.35 -8.44 1.62
CA ASN A 58 -4.10 -7.57 2.77
C ASN A 58 -5.41 -7.11 3.43
N LEU A 59 -6.48 -6.88 2.66
CA LEU A 59 -7.81 -6.56 3.20
C LEU A 59 -8.39 -7.74 3.97
N GLN A 60 -8.28 -8.96 3.44
CA GLN A 60 -8.68 -10.19 4.14
C GLN A 60 -7.85 -10.39 5.42
N PHE A 61 -6.54 -10.13 5.36
CA PHE A 61 -5.67 -10.19 6.53
C PHE A 61 -6.10 -9.20 7.62
N LEU A 62 -6.43 -7.94 7.28
CA LEU A 62 -6.95 -6.99 8.26
C LEU A 62 -8.31 -7.41 8.79
N GLN A 63 -9.21 -7.92 7.95
CA GLN A 63 -10.52 -8.36 8.40
C GLN A 63 -10.38 -9.48 9.44
N TYR A 64 -9.45 -10.41 9.25
CA TYR A 64 -9.19 -11.51 10.18
C TYR A 64 -8.47 -11.05 11.46
N ASN A 65 -7.55 -10.10 11.36
CA ASN A 65 -6.66 -9.72 12.46
C ASN A 65 -7.02 -8.39 13.16
N SER A 66 -8.03 -7.65 12.69
CA SER A 66 -8.44 -6.34 13.25
C SER A 66 -8.71 -6.42 14.76
N THR A 67 -9.37 -7.49 15.20
CA THR A 67 -9.64 -7.76 16.62
C THR A 67 -8.39 -8.10 17.43
N LEU A 68 -7.33 -8.64 16.82
CA LEU A 68 -6.06 -8.96 17.49
C LEU A 68 -5.16 -7.73 17.61
N TYR A 69 -5.03 -6.93 16.55
CA TYR A 69 -4.20 -5.73 16.55
C TYR A 69 -4.70 -4.66 17.53
N ASN A 70 -6.02 -4.43 17.58
CA ASN A 70 -6.59 -3.44 18.49
C ASN A 70 -6.38 -3.84 19.97
N LYS A 71 -6.44 -5.15 20.28
CA LYS A 71 -6.13 -5.66 21.62
C LYS A 71 -4.64 -5.50 21.97
N MET A 72 -3.74 -5.71 21.01
CA MET A 72 -2.30 -5.49 21.21
C MET A 72 -1.97 -4.02 21.46
N GLU A 73 -2.47 -3.11 20.62
CA GLU A 73 -2.23 -1.66 20.74
C GLU A 73 -2.77 -1.11 22.07
N THR A 74 -3.98 -1.51 22.45
CA THR A 74 -4.60 -1.15 23.73
C THR A 74 -3.76 -1.66 24.90
N THR A 75 -3.30 -2.91 24.82
CA THR A 75 -2.44 -3.51 25.85
C THR A 75 -1.12 -2.75 26.01
N ASP A 76 -0.51 -2.31 24.92
CA ASP A 76 0.76 -1.57 24.98
C ASP A 76 0.57 -0.14 25.52
N LYS A 77 -0.52 0.55 25.17
CA LYS A 77 -0.90 1.83 25.79
C LYS A 77 -1.14 1.70 27.30
N ILE A 78 -1.81 0.63 27.74
CA ILE A 78 -2.01 0.34 29.17
C ILE A 78 -0.67 0.09 29.87
N LYS A 79 0.24 -0.68 29.28
CA LYS A 79 1.58 -0.91 29.84
C LYS A 79 2.37 0.39 29.97
N GLU A 80 2.32 1.25 28.95
CA GLU A 80 2.98 2.54 28.97
C GLU A 80 2.44 3.44 30.09
N LEU A 81 1.11 3.48 30.27
CA LEU A 81 0.46 4.22 31.36
C LEU A 81 0.84 3.67 32.74
N ILE A 82 0.90 2.35 32.91
CA ILE A 82 1.34 1.72 34.16
C ILE A 82 2.81 2.09 34.46
N ASN A 83 3.67 2.09 33.45
CA ASN A 83 5.09 2.41 33.60
C ASN A 83 5.31 3.89 33.96
N LYS A 84 4.49 4.80 33.40
CA LYS A 84 4.51 6.24 33.74
C LYS A 84 3.90 6.55 35.10
N CYS A 85 3.20 5.60 35.72
CA CYS A 85 2.51 5.82 36.99
C CYS A 85 3.48 5.60 38.18
N GLU A 86 4.06 6.69 38.67
CA GLU A 86 5.02 6.66 39.78
C GLU A 86 4.38 6.50 41.18
N LYS A 87 3.05 6.65 41.30
CA LYS A 87 2.36 6.68 42.61
C LYS A 87 1.40 5.51 42.82
N THR A 88 1.65 4.80 43.93
CA THR A 88 0.85 3.79 44.65
C THR A 88 0.34 2.57 43.86
N ASN A 89 0.52 1.38 44.44
CA ASN A 89 0.08 0.09 43.88
C ASN A 89 -1.43 0.02 43.58
N GLU A 90 -2.25 0.78 44.30
CA GLU A 90 -3.70 0.86 44.07
C GLU A 90 -4.03 1.53 42.73
N LEU A 91 -3.31 2.58 42.33
CA LEU A 91 -3.53 3.25 41.05
C LEU A 91 -3.16 2.33 39.88
N LYS A 92 -2.04 1.60 40.00
CA LYS A 92 -1.63 0.59 39.01
C LYS A 92 -2.66 -0.53 38.87
N ARG A 93 -3.25 -0.98 39.99
CA ARG A 93 -4.35 -1.96 39.97
C ARG A 93 -5.59 -1.39 39.27
N LEU A 94 -5.96 -0.14 39.55
CA LEU A 94 -7.09 0.51 38.90
C LEU A 94 -6.90 0.64 37.38
N ILE A 95 -5.72 1.08 36.94
CA ILE A 95 -5.35 1.16 35.51
C ILE A 95 -5.43 -0.22 34.85
N LYS A 96 -4.99 -1.28 35.54
CA LYS A 96 -5.08 -2.65 35.02
C LYS A 96 -6.53 -3.11 34.84
N VAL A 97 -7.41 -2.81 35.80
CA VAL A 97 -8.84 -3.16 35.73
C VAL A 97 -9.53 -2.38 34.62
N LEU A 98 -9.30 -1.06 34.53
CA LEU A 98 -9.78 -0.21 33.44
C LEU A 98 -9.33 -0.73 32.07
N GLY A 99 -8.07 -1.13 31.97
CA GLY A 99 -7.52 -1.72 30.75
C GLY A 99 -8.19 -3.02 30.33
N LEU A 100 -8.56 -3.88 31.27
CA LEU A 100 -9.34 -5.09 31.01
C LEU A 100 -10.76 -4.76 30.51
N CYS A 101 -11.40 -3.72 31.08
CA CYS A 101 -12.70 -3.25 30.64
C CYS A 101 -12.65 -2.64 29.22
N ILE A 102 -11.64 -1.82 28.91
CA ILE A 102 -11.46 -1.25 27.56
C ILE A 102 -11.24 -2.36 26.53
N ASN A 103 -10.39 -3.35 26.82
CA ASN A 103 -10.20 -4.53 25.95
C ASN A 103 -11.48 -5.36 25.72
N SER A 104 -12.45 -5.29 26.65
CA SER A 104 -13.74 -5.95 26.52
C SER A 104 -14.79 -5.12 25.78
N LEU A 105 -14.56 -3.80 25.63
CA LEU A 105 -15.44 -2.83 24.99
C LEU A 105 -14.95 -2.38 23.62
N SER A 106 -13.69 -2.67 23.27
CA SER A 106 -13.08 -2.24 22.01
C SER A 106 -13.63 -3.03 20.83
N ASP A 107 -14.82 -2.65 20.38
CA ASP A 107 -15.31 -2.81 19.00
C ASP A 107 -14.72 -1.73 18.07
N ASP A 108 -13.63 -1.09 18.48
CA ASP A 108 -13.00 -0.04 17.68
C ASP A 108 -12.60 -0.59 16.32
N SER A 109 -13.02 0.12 15.27
CA SER A 109 -12.61 -0.14 13.88
C SER A 109 -11.08 -0.13 13.77
N PRO A 110 -10.48 -0.96 12.89
CA PRO A 110 -9.03 -1.06 12.80
C PRO A 110 -8.39 0.32 12.53
N SER A 111 -7.38 0.68 13.35
CA SER A 111 -6.57 1.91 13.17
C SER A 111 -5.76 1.90 11.87
N LEU A 112 -5.67 0.72 11.24
CA LEU A 112 -4.97 0.43 10.00
C LEU A 112 -5.95 0.08 8.88
N SER A 113 -5.64 0.53 7.67
CA SER A 113 -6.35 0.20 6.43
C SER A 113 -5.35 -0.18 5.34
N VAL A 114 -5.84 -0.73 4.23
CA VAL A 114 -5.03 -1.09 3.05
C VAL A 114 -5.27 -0.10 1.94
N CYS A 115 -4.20 0.48 1.40
CA CYS A 115 -4.31 1.39 0.28
C CYS A 115 -4.77 0.64 -0.98
N LYS A 116 -5.90 1.04 -1.55
CA LYS A 116 -6.48 0.47 -2.78
C LYS A 116 -5.67 0.74 -4.06
N ILE A 117 -4.53 1.43 -3.95
CA ILE A 117 -3.65 1.76 -5.08
C ILE A 117 -2.36 0.96 -5.00
N CYS A 118 -1.69 0.97 -3.84
CA CYS A 118 -0.34 0.38 -3.69
C CYS A 118 -0.28 -0.81 -2.75
N SER A 119 -1.41 -1.34 -2.27
CA SER A 119 -1.52 -2.45 -1.29
C SER A 119 -0.90 -2.23 0.10
N CYS A 120 -0.20 -1.11 0.33
CA CYS A 120 0.45 -0.86 1.61
C CYS A 120 -0.56 -0.54 2.71
N TYR A 121 -0.23 -0.96 3.93
CA TYR A 121 -0.99 -0.59 5.13
C TYR A 121 -0.73 0.88 5.49
N TYR A 122 -1.78 1.60 5.85
CA TYR A 122 -1.71 3.00 6.27
C TYR A 122 -2.68 3.22 7.43
N LYS A 123 -2.47 4.27 8.22
CA LYS A 123 -3.43 4.64 9.27
C LYS A 123 -4.69 5.19 8.63
N PHE A 124 -5.86 4.74 9.07
CA PHE A 124 -7.14 5.11 8.45
C PHE A 124 -7.38 6.64 8.41
N GLU A 125 -6.84 7.38 9.38
CA GLU A 125 -6.98 8.84 9.49
C GLU A 125 -5.98 9.63 8.62
N GLU A 126 -5.00 8.97 8.01
CA GLU A 126 -3.95 9.62 7.22
C GLU A 126 -4.05 9.25 5.73
N ASP A 127 -3.63 10.17 4.85
CA ASP A 127 -3.47 9.83 3.44
C ASP A 127 -2.29 8.87 3.22
N CYS A 128 -2.42 8.00 2.21
CA CYS A 128 -1.35 7.08 1.83
C CYS A 128 -0.15 7.82 1.20
N LYS A 129 0.96 7.91 1.93
CA LYS A 129 2.21 8.59 1.52
C LYS A 129 3.33 7.65 1.07
N HIS A 130 3.00 6.41 0.71
CA HIS A 130 4.00 5.41 0.31
C HIS A 130 4.70 5.79 -1.01
N ILE A 131 6.00 5.51 -1.08
CA ILE A 131 6.90 5.86 -2.19
C ILE A 131 6.31 5.47 -3.56
N PHE A 132 5.73 4.27 -3.65
CA PHE A 132 5.17 3.74 -4.90
C PHE A 132 3.70 4.05 -5.14
N HIS A 133 3.03 4.79 -4.24
CA HIS A 133 1.61 5.10 -4.39
C HIS A 133 1.32 5.82 -5.71
N ASN A 134 2.02 6.93 -5.96
CA ASN A 134 1.85 7.71 -7.18
C ASN A 134 2.31 6.94 -8.42
N LYS A 135 3.30 6.04 -8.28
CA LYS A 135 3.79 5.20 -9.39
C LYS A 135 2.72 4.21 -9.85
N TYR A 136 2.08 3.50 -8.92
CA TYR A 136 0.95 2.62 -9.24
C TYR A 136 -0.27 3.39 -9.75
N LYS A 137 -0.54 4.59 -9.23
CA LYS A 137 -1.59 5.46 -9.75
C LYS A 137 -1.36 5.81 -11.22
N ASN A 138 -0.16 6.32 -11.54
CA ASN A 138 0.22 6.67 -12.91
C ASN A 138 0.18 5.46 -13.85
N LEU A 139 0.66 4.29 -13.41
CA LEU A 139 0.60 3.05 -14.19
C LEU A 139 -0.84 2.70 -14.59
N ARG A 140 -1.81 2.81 -13.66
CA ARG A 140 -3.23 2.57 -13.95
C ARG A 140 -3.78 3.57 -14.96
N GLU A 141 -3.47 4.86 -14.80
CA GLU A 141 -3.89 5.92 -15.72
C GLU A 141 -3.36 5.69 -17.14
N VAL A 142 -2.08 5.33 -17.27
CA VAL A 142 -1.44 5.01 -18.56
C VAL A 142 -2.04 3.75 -19.18
N ARG A 143 -2.25 2.69 -18.39
CA ARG A 143 -2.94 1.48 -18.84
C ARG A 143 -4.35 1.77 -19.34
N ASP A 144 -5.14 2.54 -18.59
CA ASP A 144 -6.52 2.89 -18.96
C ASP A 144 -6.56 3.75 -20.24
N LYS A 145 -5.57 4.62 -20.44
CA LYS A 145 -5.38 5.35 -21.71
C LYS A 145 -5.07 4.40 -22.86
N LEU A 146 -4.10 3.49 -22.69
CA LEU A 146 -3.72 2.49 -23.69
C LEU A 146 -4.88 1.58 -24.08
N MET A 147 -5.68 1.13 -23.11
CA MET A 147 -6.87 0.33 -23.37
C MET A 147 -7.84 1.08 -24.28
N ARG A 148 -8.16 2.34 -23.96
CA ARG A 148 -9.08 3.17 -24.77
C ARG A 148 -8.56 3.39 -26.19
N GLU A 149 -7.28 3.68 -26.34
CA GLU A 149 -6.67 3.90 -27.66
C GLU A 149 -6.64 2.61 -28.48
N ASN A 150 -6.40 1.46 -27.87
CA ASN A 150 -6.45 0.15 -28.54
C ASN A 150 -7.87 -0.21 -29.02
N PHE A 151 -8.92 0.20 -28.30
CA PHE A 151 -10.31 0.03 -28.75
C PHE A 151 -10.65 0.88 -29.98
N ASN A 152 -10.04 2.05 -30.15
CA ASN A 152 -10.29 2.94 -31.29
C ASN A 152 -9.52 2.56 -32.57
N VAL A 153 -8.62 1.57 -32.50
CA VAL A 153 -7.76 1.12 -33.60
C VAL A 153 -8.23 -0.22 -34.21
N LYS A 154 -9.32 -0.80 -33.69
CA LYS A 154 -10.01 -1.98 -34.25
C LYS A 154 -11.16 -1.57 -35.17
#